data_AF-A0A1J0RC10-F1
#
_entry.id   AF-A0A1J0RC10-F1
#
_cell.length_a   1.000
_cell.length_b   1.000
_cell.length_c   1.000
_cell.angle_alpha   90.00
_cell.angle_beta   90.00
_cell.angle_gamma   90.00
#
_symmetry.space_group_name_H-M   'P 1'
#
loop_
_entity.id
_entity.type
_entity.pdbx_description
1 polymer ?
#
loop_
_entity_poly.entity_id
_entity_poly.type
_entity_poly.pdbx_seq_one_letter_code
_entity_poly.pdbx_strand_id
1 'polypeptide(L)'
;MKTPADRRSAVAATLALLLAGTGRAVQPAANPTTLCDTPCKCAARISRRAELYVARYSSALNQQLENEKALAKMQLALLAGDEDLKKKLAPVVQAAATLVAECSRQLALAQEPTIKAFQTAMTAAALYRSLHALTRIGGSFKIQRNSDTNTQIGKLVTTTLGQASSVSCEEASYEAASYPEPTLAADSEEQAPPPGKLNSNLQVKCVETGSASFTDRQLGNSGSLETNLTFEQAKSTLTTDWDTQSHTKFHILSTYELDILGDNATEAHRQLQALAAEHKLDSCNKDISDYTNIAGQGDWDLFALKALLGKTEKESTTGETGIQNAAAAAAYGTGGTTFTTNVWKK
;
A
#
# COMPACT_ATOMS: atom_id res chain seq x y z
N MET A 1 32.17 11.10 -3.85
CA MET A 1 31.14 10.97 -4.90
C MET A 1 30.66 9.53 -4.91
N LYS A 2 29.42 9.25 -4.52
CA LYS A 2 28.85 7.89 -4.62
C LYS A 2 28.41 7.64 -6.05
N THR A 3 28.78 6.48 -6.62
CA THR A 3 28.43 6.14 -8.00
C THR A 3 26.91 5.88 -8.11
N PRO A 4 26.31 6.01 -9.30
CA PRO A 4 24.90 5.65 -9.51
C PRO A 4 24.61 4.17 -9.16
N ALA A 5 25.61 3.28 -9.25
CA ALA A 5 25.52 1.89 -8.80
C ALA A 5 25.38 1.77 -7.27
N ASP A 6 26.14 2.54 -6.49
CA ASP A 6 26.04 2.55 -5.02
C ASP A 6 24.67 3.03 -4.51
N ARG A 7 24.04 3.96 -5.23
CA ARG A 7 22.69 4.45 -4.89
C ARG A 7 21.62 3.39 -5.16
N ARG A 8 21.76 2.60 -6.22
CA ARG A 8 20.82 1.50 -6.54
C ARG A 8 20.90 0.37 -5.51
N SER A 9 22.10 0.01 -5.04
CA SER A 9 22.31 -1.07 -4.07
C SER A 9 21.77 -0.75 -2.66
N ALA A 10 21.99 0.48 -2.16
CA ALA A 10 21.45 0.91 -0.86
C ALA A 10 19.91 1.01 -0.85
N VAL A 11 19.31 1.38 -1.99
CA VAL A 11 17.85 1.50 -2.14
C VAL A 11 17.19 0.14 -2.30
N ALA A 12 17.78 -0.77 -3.08
CA ALA A 12 17.33 -2.15 -3.16
C ALA A 12 17.35 -2.81 -1.78
N ALA A 13 18.39 -2.56 -0.97
CA ALA A 13 18.43 -3.00 0.42
C ALA A 13 17.33 -2.34 1.26
N THR A 14 17.06 -1.03 1.10
CA THR A 14 16.01 -0.34 1.86
C THR A 14 14.61 -0.88 1.50
N LEU A 15 14.31 -1.13 0.22
CA LEU A 15 13.04 -1.73 -0.21
C LEU A 15 12.94 -3.22 0.13
N ALA A 16 14.04 -3.98 0.05
CA ALA A 16 14.06 -5.37 0.48
C ALA A 16 13.88 -5.52 2.00
N LEU A 17 14.42 -4.58 2.80
CA LEU A 17 14.14 -4.47 4.24
C LEU A 17 12.67 -4.14 4.51
N LEU A 18 12.00 -3.36 3.64
CA LEU A 18 10.56 -3.11 3.73
C LEU A 18 9.71 -4.37 3.41
N LEU A 19 10.23 -5.29 2.59
CA LEU A 19 9.55 -6.53 2.17
C LEU A 19 9.87 -7.76 3.04
N ALA A 20 10.85 -7.68 3.94
CA ALA A 20 11.33 -8.82 4.73
C ALA A 20 10.33 -9.40 5.76
N GLY A 21 9.07 -8.94 5.75
CA GLY A 21 8.02 -9.34 6.70
C GLY A 21 6.89 -10.22 6.16
N THR A 22 6.71 -10.41 4.85
CA THR A 22 5.44 -10.96 4.34
C THR A 22 5.57 -11.80 3.06
N GLY A 23 6.15 -13.00 3.17
CA GLY A 23 5.99 -14.03 2.14
C GLY A 23 4.60 -14.68 2.25
N ARG A 24 3.67 -14.39 1.34
CA ARG A 24 2.37 -15.09 1.23
C ARG A 24 1.97 -15.31 -0.23
N ALA A 25 1.30 -16.44 -0.48
CA ALA A 25 0.89 -16.91 -1.79
C ALA A 25 -0.30 -16.12 -2.36
N VAL A 26 -0.27 -15.93 -3.68
CA VAL A 26 -1.26 -15.18 -4.46
C VAL A 26 -2.58 -15.94 -4.56
N GLN A 27 -3.68 -15.33 -4.15
CA GLN A 27 -5.05 -15.84 -4.35
C GLN A 27 -5.87 -14.85 -5.20
N PRO A 28 -6.82 -15.34 -6.03
CA PRO A 28 -7.60 -14.49 -6.92
C PRO A 28 -8.52 -13.52 -6.15
N ALA A 29 -8.68 -12.32 -6.70
CA ALA A 29 -9.37 -11.20 -6.06
C ALA A 29 -10.90 -11.39 -5.95
N ALA A 30 -11.47 -10.96 -4.81
CA ALA A 30 -12.90 -10.75 -4.61
C ALA A 30 -13.25 -9.25 -4.66
N ASN A 31 -14.51 -8.95 -5.00
CA ASN A 31 -15.10 -7.65 -5.35
C ASN A 31 -14.58 -6.40 -4.59
N PRO A 32 -14.32 -5.26 -5.27
CA PRO A 32 -13.78 -4.02 -4.69
C PRO A 32 -14.73 -3.24 -3.75
N THR A 33 -15.96 -3.70 -3.54
CA THR A 33 -17.04 -2.91 -2.94
C THR A 33 -17.20 -2.98 -1.42
N THR A 34 -16.47 -3.83 -0.70
CA THR A 34 -16.57 -3.84 0.77
C THR A 34 -15.72 -2.74 1.37
N LEU A 35 -16.30 -1.54 1.55
CA LEU A 35 -15.77 -0.49 2.43
C LEU A 35 -15.13 -1.13 3.67
N CYS A 36 -13.93 -0.68 4.05
CA CYS A 36 -13.35 -1.12 5.30
C CYS A 36 -14.21 -0.55 6.45
N ASP A 37 -14.97 -1.40 7.12
CA ASP A 37 -16.03 -1.03 8.08
C ASP A 37 -15.52 -0.93 9.53
N THR A 38 -14.25 -1.28 9.77
CA THR A 38 -13.60 -1.15 11.08
C THR A 38 -12.20 -0.57 10.92
N PRO A 39 -11.64 0.11 11.96
CA PRO A 39 -10.30 0.67 11.87
C PRO A 39 -9.21 -0.38 11.56
N CYS A 40 -9.24 -1.55 12.21
CA CYS A 40 -8.27 -2.62 11.92
C CYS A 40 -8.35 -3.11 10.47
N LYS A 41 -9.55 -3.27 9.92
CA LYS A 41 -9.77 -3.61 8.51
C LYS A 41 -9.22 -2.54 7.57
N CYS A 42 -9.42 -1.26 7.88
CA CYS A 42 -8.87 -0.16 7.09
C CYS A 42 -7.34 -0.13 7.13
N ALA A 43 -6.75 -0.35 8.32
CA ALA A 43 -5.29 -0.46 8.46
C ALA A 43 -4.71 -1.59 7.60
N ALA A 44 -5.32 -2.77 7.65
CA ALA A 44 -4.89 -3.93 6.85
C ALA A 44 -4.99 -3.64 5.35
N ARG A 45 -6.13 -3.09 4.92
CA ARG A 45 -6.39 -2.77 3.51
C ARG A 45 -5.38 -1.78 2.94
N ILE A 46 -5.15 -0.64 3.61
CA ILE A 46 -4.24 0.39 3.09
C ILE A 46 -2.78 -0.07 3.09
N SER A 47 -2.37 -0.87 4.09
CA SER A 47 -1.02 -1.46 4.14
C SER A 47 -0.79 -2.38 2.94
N ARG A 48 -1.76 -3.24 2.62
CA ARG A 48 -1.66 -4.19 1.50
C ARG A 48 -1.60 -3.52 0.14
N ARG A 49 -2.39 -2.46 -0.06
CA ARG A 49 -2.32 -1.67 -1.28
C ARG A 49 -0.92 -1.07 -1.46
N ALA A 50 -0.31 -0.57 -0.38
CA ALA A 50 1.06 -0.07 -0.44
C ALA A 50 2.10 -1.18 -0.70
N GLU A 51 1.95 -2.34 -0.07
CA GLU A 51 2.81 -3.52 -0.28
C GLU A 51 2.78 -4.00 -1.74
N LEU A 52 1.64 -3.96 -2.41
CA LEU A 52 1.52 -4.25 -3.85
C LEU A 52 2.50 -3.41 -4.69
N TYR A 53 2.52 -2.09 -4.48
CA TYR A 53 3.39 -1.21 -5.26
C TYR A 53 4.87 -1.41 -4.95
N VAL A 54 5.22 -1.69 -3.69
CA VAL A 54 6.59 -2.05 -3.32
C VAL A 54 7.02 -3.37 -3.96
N ALA A 55 6.15 -4.39 -3.94
CA ALA A 55 6.42 -5.68 -4.57
C ALA A 55 6.60 -5.54 -6.09
N ARG A 56 5.75 -4.73 -6.75
CA ARG A 56 5.89 -4.43 -8.18
C ARG A 56 7.19 -3.72 -8.51
N TYR A 57 7.54 -2.70 -7.74
CA TYR A 57 8.80 -1.98 -7.94
C TYR A 57 10.00 -2.93 -7.77
N SER A 58 9.97 -3.78 -6.74
CA SER A 58 11.03 -4.79 -6.49
C SER A 58 11.13 -5.81 -7.63
N SER A 59 9.99 -6.33 -8.11
CA SER A 59 9.96 -7.25 -9.25
C SER A 59 10.50 -6.61 -10.54
N ALA A 60 10.09 -5.38 -10.84
CA ALA A 60 10.60 -4.62 -11.97
C ALA A 60 12.10 -4.35 -11.89
N LEU A 61 12.62 -4.05 -10.68
CA LEU A 61 14.05 -3.87 -10.45
C LEU A 61 14.83 -5.17 -10.70
N ASN A 62 14.32 -6.32 -10.23
CA ASN A 62 14.95 -7.61 -10.47
C ASN A 62 14.95 -7.97 -11.96
N GLN A 63 13.85 -7.75 -12.66
CA GLN A 63 13.78 -7.98 -14.11
C GLN A 63 14.73 -7.05 -14.87
N GLN A 64 14.86 -5.79 -14.46
CA GLN A 64 15.83 -4.86 -15.04
C GLN A 64 17.26 -5.38 -14.89
N LEU A 65 17.63 -5.92 -13.73
CA LEU A 65 18.96 -6.48 -13.50
C LEU A 65 19.24 -7.68 -14.41
N GLU A 66 18.28 -8.59 -14.56
CA GLU A 66 18.43 -9.72 -15.48
C GLU A 66 18.48 -9.26 -16.95
N ASN A 67 17.69 -8.25 -17.34
CA ASN A 67 17.73 -7.67 -18.68
C ASN A 67 19.07 -6.95 -18.95
N GLU A 68 19.63 -6.20 -17.99
CA GLU A 68 20.94 -5.55 -18.12
C GLU A 68 22.05 -6.59 -18.35
N LYS A 69 22.02 -7.69 -17.59
CA LYS A 69 22.95 -8.82 -17.74
C LYS A 69 22.78 -9.54 -19.08
N ALA A 70 21.54 -9.78 -19.50
CA ALA A 70 21.22 -10.37 -20.79
C ALA A 70 21.70 -9.48 -21.95
N LEU A 71 21.49 -8.17 -21.88
CA LEU A 71 21.97 -7.22 -22.88
C LEU A 71 23.49 -7.24 -22.98
N ALA A 72 24.21 -7.25 -21.85
CA ALA A 72 25.67 -7.35 -21.84
C ALA A 72 26.16 -8.64 -22.52
N LYS A 73 25.48 -9.78 -22.30
CA LYS A 73 25.80 -11.03 -23.00
C LYS A 73 25.59 -10.91 -24.51
N MET A 74 24.46 -10.35 -24.95
CA MET A 74 24.21 -10.15 -26.39
C MET A 74 25.23 -9.20 -27.02
N GLN A 75 25.65 -8.14 -26.32
CA GLN A 75 26.71 -7.23 -26.80
C GLN A 75 28.05 -7.95 -26.95
N LEU A 76 28.42 -8.82 -26.00
CA LEU A 76 29.63 -9.64 -26.13
C LEU A 76 29.52 -10.63 -27.29
N ALA A 77 28.37 -11.28 -27.47
CA ALA A 77 28.12 -12.18 -28.60
C ALA A 77 28.14 -11.44 -29.95
N LEU A 78 27.67 -10.18 -29.99
CA LEU A 78 27.78 -9.32 -31.18
C LEU A 78 29.24 -8.97 -31.52
N LEU A 79 30.14 -8.94 -30.54
CA LEU A 79 31.57 -8.71 -30.78
C LEU A 79 32.32 -9.99 -31.16
N ALA A 80 32.02 -11.10 -30.49
CA ALA A 80 32.78 -12.35 -30.58
C ALA A 80 32.19 -13.38 -31.56
N GLY A 81 30.92 -13.22 -31.96
CA GLY A 81 30.20 -14.16 -32.82
C GLY A 81 30.69 -14.18 -34.26
N ASP A 82 30.22 -15.16 -35.02
CA ASP A 82 30.40 -15.17 -36.47
C ASP A 82 29.55 -14.09 -37.17
N GLU A 83 29.84 -13.80 -38.44
CA GLU A 83 29.16 -12.75 -39.18
C GLU A 83 27.65 -12.98 -39.33
N ASP A 84 27.18 -14.23 -39.34
CA ASP A 84 25.75 -14.54 -39.41
C ASP A 84 25.05 -14.20 -38.09
N LEU A 85 25.64 -14.61 -36.96
CA LEU A 85 25.15 -14.27 -35.63
C LEU A 85 25.18 -12.75 -35.39
N LYS A 86 26.23 -12.05 -35.83
CA LYS A 86 26.32 -10.58 -35.72
C LYS A 86 25.18 -9.88 -36.43
N LYS A 87 24.89 -10.27 -37.68
CA LYS A 87 23.79 -9.70 -38.47
C LYS A 87 22.45 -9.91 -37.77
N LYS A 88 22.24 -11.09 -37.19
CA LYS A 88 21.02 -11.43 -36.43
C LYS A 88 20.92 -10.68 -35.11
N LEU A 89 22.02 -10.47 -34.40
CA LEU A 89 22.05 -9.82 -33.10
C LEU A 89 21.94 -8.29 -33.17
N ALA A 90 22.46 -7.64 -34.22
CA ALA A 90 22.48 -6.18 -34.31
C ALA A 90 21.11 -5.49 -34.04
N PRO A 91 20.00 -5.87 -34.70
CA PRO A 91 18.68 -5.30 -34.40
C PRO A 91 18.14 -5.71 -33.02
N VAL A 92 18.47 -6.92 -32.55
CA VAL A 92 18.06 -7.44 -31.24
C VAL A 92 18.70 -6.64 -30.11
N VAL A 93 20.02 -6.41 -30.19
CA VAL A 93 20.78 -5.63 -29.21
C VAL A 93 20.28 -4.20 -29.13
N GLN A 94 20.01 -3.56 -30.28
CA GLN A 94 19.48 -2.19 -30.28
C GLN A 94 18.10 -2.11 -29.61
N ALA A 95 17.19 -3.02 -29.95
CA ALA A 95 15.83 -3.01 -29.42
C ALA A 95 15.82 -3.35 -27.92
N ALA A 96 16.63 -4.34 -27.52
CA ALA A 96 16.85 -4.68 -26.11
C ALA A 96 17.45 -3.50 -25.33
N ALA A 97 18.44 -2.79 -25.89
CA ALA A 97 19.01 -1.60 -25.25
C ALA A 97 17.97 -0.48 -25.05
N THR A 98 17.08 -0.29 -26.03
CA THR A 98 15.98 0.67 -25.93
C THR A 98 15.02 0.30 -24.78
N LEU A 99 14.62 -0.97 -24.68
CA LEU A 99 13.77 -1.46 -23.59
C LEU A 99 14.43 -1.30 -22.22
N VAL A 100 15.69 -1.70 -22.09
CA VAL A 100 16.46 -1.61 -20.83
C VAL A 100 16.63 -0.15 -20.39
N ALA A 101 16.88 0.76 -21.32
CA ALA A 101 16.97 2.19 -21.03
C ALA A 101 15.62 2.76 -20.56
N GLU A 102 14.53 2.39 -21.24
CA GLU A 102 13.18 2.84 -20.90
C GLU A 102 12.72 2.32 -19.54
N CYS A 103 12.96 1.03 -19.23
CA CYS A 103 12.69 0.51 -17.88
C CYS A 103 13.54 1.23 -16.82
N SER A 104 14.83 1.48 -17.08
CA SER A 104 15.67 2.22 -16.14
C SER A 104 15.12 3.63 -15.84
N ARG A 105 14.59 4.31 -16.85
CA ARG A 105 13.92 5.61 -16.72
C ARG A 105 12.64 5.50 -15.89
N GLN A 106 11.80 4.50 -16.17
CA GLN A 106 10.54 4.28 -15.44
C GLN A 106 10.82 3.98 -13.95
N LEU A 107 11.79 3.13 -13.64
CA LEU A 107 12.21 2.85 -12.26
C LEU A 107 12.69 4.11 -11.54
N ALA A 108 13.52 4.92 -12.20
CA ALA A 108 14.03 6.17 -11.60
C ALA A 108 12.90 7.15 -11.27
N LEU A 109 11.88 7.26 -12.14
CA LEU A 109 10.73 8.14 -11.92
C LEU A 109 9.75 7.59 -10.89
N ALA A 110 9.63 6.26 -10.75
CA ALA A 110 8.70 5.63 -9.82
C ALA A 110 9.25 5.54 -8.39
N GLN A 111 10.57 5.65 -8.19
CA GLN A 111 11.22 5.34 -6.91
C GLN A 111 10.69 6.18 -5.74
N GLU A 112 10.83 7.51 -5.82
CA GLU A 112 10.44 8.42 -4.74
C GLU A 112 8.92 8.40 -4.50
N PRO A 113 8.06 8.46 -5.54
CA PRO A 113 6.61 8.28 -5.39
C PRO A 113 6.24 6.98 -4.67
N THR A 114 6.92 5.86 -4.99
CA THR A 114 6.66 4.56 -4.35
C THR A 114 6.96 4.60 -2.86
N ILE A 115 8.13 5.15 -2.48
CA ILE A 115 8.54 5.27 -1.08
C ILE A 115 7.57 6.19 -0.31
N LYS A 116 7.22 7.33 -0.89
CA LYS A 116 6.31 8.31 -0.26
C LYS A 116 4.91 7.74 -0.04
N ALA A 117 4.34 7.07 -1.06
CA ALA A 117 3.05 6.40 -0.95
C ALA A 117 3.06 5.34 0.13
N PHE A 118 4.12 4.52 0.19
CA PHE A 118 4.26 3.51 1.22
C PHE A 118 4.32 4.11 2.63
N GLN A 119 5.14 5.13 2.85
CA GLN A 119 5.24 5.80 4.16
C GLN A 119 3.92 6.43 4.59
N THR A 120 3.24 7.10 3.67
CA THR A 120 1.94 7.74 3.93
C THR A 120 0.88 6.68 4.26
N ALA A 121 0.84 5.58 3.50
CA ALA A 121 -0.08 4.47 3.74
C ALA A 121 0.18 3.78 5.09
N MET A 122 1.44 3.53 5.45
CA MET A 122 1.80 2.93 6.73
C MET A 122 1.50 3.86 7.92
N THR A 123 1.65 5.17 7.73
CA THR A 123 1.24 6.18 8.72
C THR A 123 -0.28 6.14 8.92
N ALA A 124 -1.06 6.17 7.84
CA ALA A 124 -2.51 6.04 7.91
C ALA A 124 -2.93 4.71 8.56
N ALA A 125 -2.27 3.60 8.23
CA ALA A 125 -2.53 2.31 8.87
C ALA A 125 -2.24 2.33 10.37
N ALA A 126 -1.15 2.96 10.81
CA ALA A 126 -0.85 3.13 12.22
C ALA A 126 -1.93 3.96 12.93
N LEU A 127 -2.38 5.06 12.33
CA LEU A 127 -3.45 5.90 12.88
C LEU A 127 -4.79 5.15 12.99
N TYR A 128 -5.14 4.31 12.00
CA TYR A 128 -6.28 3.41 12.10
C TYR A 128 -6.15 2.40 13.24
N ARG A 129 -4.95 1.84 13.49
CA ARG A 129 -4.72 0.99 14.66
C ARG A 129 -4.86 1.77 15.97
N SER A 130 -4.40 3.03 16.00
CA SER A 130 -4.59 3.93 17.14
C SER A 130 -6.06 4.23 17.41
N LEU A 131 -6.88 4.42 16.37
CA LEU A 131 -8.33 4.53 16.54
C LEU A 131 -8.92 3.31 17.24
N HIS A 132 -8.55 2.10 16.79
CA HIS A 132 -9.01 0.88 17.43
C HIS A 132 -8.57 0.82 18.89
N ALA A 133 -7.31 1.13 19.17
CA ALA A 133 -6.78 1.16 20.53
C ALA A 133 -7.57 2.12 21.44
N LEU A 134 -7.95 3.30 20.94
CA LEU A 134 -8.76 4.26 21.69
C LEU A 134 -10.16 3.74 22.00
N THR A 135 -10.80 3.02 21.07
CA THR A 135 -12.10 2.37 21.36
C THR A 135 -12.01 1.26 22.42
N ARG A 136 -10.79 0.81 22.75
CA ARG A 136 -10.50 -0.19 23.78
C ARG A 136 -10.05 0.42 25.12
N ILE A 137 -9.85 1.74 25.16
CA ILE A 137 -9.65 2.49 26.40
C ILE A 137 -10.99 2.61 27.11
N GLY A 138 -10.99 2.27 28.40
CA GLY A 138 -12.17 2.39 29.24
C GLY A 138 -11.81 2.45 30.71
N GLY A 139 -12.57 1.74 31.53
CA GLY A 139 -12.48 1.81 32.99
C GLY A 139 -13.34 2.94 33.57
N SER A 140 -13.36 3.01 34.89
CA SER A 140 -14.18 3.98 35.60
C SER A 140 -13.42 4.68 36.72
N PHE A 141 -13.83 5.92 36.97
CA PHE A 141 -13.43 6.69 38.13
C PHE A 141 -14.63 6.86 39.04
N LYS A 142 -14.57 6.32 40.25
CA LYS A 142 -15.69 6.36 41.20
C LYS A 142 -15.29 7.09 42.47
N ILE A 143 -16.07 8.11 42.82
CA ILE A 143 -15.90 8.89 44.05
C ILE A 143 -17.17 8.82 44.90
N GLN A 144 -17.01 8.49 46.18
CA GLN A 144 -18.11 8.44 47.14
C GLN A 144 -18.15 9.72 47.98
N ARG A 145 -19.33 10.31 48.10
CA ARG A 145 -19.55 11.48 48.96
C ARG A 145 -19.55 11.06 50.44
N ASN A 146 -19.10 11.97 51.31
CA ASN A 146 -19.27 11.85 52.75
C ASN A 146 -20.34 12.83 53.27
N SER A 147 -20.77 12.65 54.52
CA SER A 147 -21.62 13.60 55.24
C SER A 147 -20.94 14.97 55.47
N ASP A 148 -19.62 15.05 55.32
CA ASP A 148 -18.84 16.27 55.51
C ASP A 148 -18.84 17.17 54.25
N THR A 149 -18.53 18.45 54.43
CA THR A 149 -18.43 19.43 53.33
C THR A 149 -17.29 19.15 52.35
N ASN A 150 -16.36 18.26 52.71
CA ASN A 150 -15.18 17.92 51.91
C ASN A 150 -15.20 16.43 51.53
N THR A 151 -14.75 16.10 50.31
CA THR A 151 -14.54 14.71 49.91
C THR A 151 -13.09 14.30 50.13
N GLN A 152 -12.86 13.26 50.93
CA GLN A 152 -11.52 12.77 51.25
C GLN A 152 -10.98 11.86 50.14
N ILE A 153 -9.67 11.91 49.87
CA ILE A 153 -9.00 11.05 48.88
C ILE A 153 -9.21 9.55 49.15
N GLY A 154 -9.33 9.14 50.41
CA GLY A 154 -9.64 7.75 50.77
C GLY A 154 -11.03 7.25 50.32
N LYS A 155 -11.84 8.11 49.69
CA LYS A 155 -13.15 7.78 49.11
C LYS A 155 -13.13 7.59 47.59
N LEU A 156 -11.93 7.53 47.00
CA LEU A 156 -11.73 7.01 45.65
C LEU A 156 -11.93 5.49 45.68
N VAL A 157 -13.00 5.01 45.05
CA VAL A 157 -13.39 3.59 45.07
C VAL A 157 -12.86 2.85 43.85
N THR A 158 -12.85 3.51 42.69
CA THR A 158 -12.32 2.96 41.44
C THR A 158 -11.44 4.01 40.77
N THR A 159 -10.26 3.60 40.31
CA THR A 159 -9.25 4.47 39.69
C THR A 159 -8.73 3.89 38.38
N THR A 160 -9.57 3.14 37.67
CA THR A 160 -9.19 2.42 36.43
C THR A 160 -9.45 3.22 35.16
N LEU A 161 -9.94 4.46 35.27
CA LEU A 161 -10.20 5.33 34.13
C LEU A 161 -8.94 5.49 33.26
N GLY A 162 -9.10 5.25 31.95
CA GLY A 162 -8.00 5.32 31.00
C GLY A 162 -7.22 4.00 30.86
N GLN A 163 -7.62 2.93 31.54
CA GLN A 163 -7.03 1.60 31.31
C GLN A 163 -7.42 1.09 29.94
N ALA A 164 -6.42 0.63 29.18
CA ALA A 164 -6.63 -0.05 27.91
C ALA A 164 -6.78 -1.56 28.13
N SER A 165 -7.76 -2.15 27.45
CA SER A 165 -7.76 -3.60 27.18
C SER A 165 -6.76 -3.93 26.05
N SER A 166 -6.63 -5.20 25.64
CA SER A 166 -5.75 -5.55 24.51
C SER A 166 -6.07 -4.67 23.30
N VAL A 167 -5.06 -3.93 22.85
CA VAL A 167 -5.12 -2.96 21.74
C VAL A 167 -4.75 -3.57 20.40
N SER A 168 -4.49 -4.88 20.35
CA SER A 168 -4.02 -5.55 19.15
C SER A 168 -5.15 -5.81 18.14
N CYS A 169 -4.84 -5.60 16.86
CA CYS A 169 -5.71 -6.00 15.74
C CYS A 169 -5.52 -7.49 15.38
N GLU A 170 -5.36 -8.37 16.39
CA GLU A 170 -4.99 -9.79 16.20
C GLU A 170 -6.18 -10.76 16.09
N GLU A 171 -7.42 -10.27 16.11
CA GLU A 171 -8.58 -11.14 15.90
C GLU A 171 -8.57 -11.70 14.46
N ALA A 172 -8.95 -12.97 14.30
CA ALA A 172 -8.97 -13.66 12.99
C ALA A 172 -9.84 -12.95 11.93
N SER A 173 -10.80 -12.13 12.36
CA SER A 173 -11.63 -11.25 11.51
C SER A 173 -10.86 -10.08 10.87
N TYR A 174 -9.63 -9.81 11.35
CA TYR A 174 -8.71 -8.77 10.87
C TYR A 174 -7.46 -9.36 10.24
N GLU A 175 -7.38 -10.69 10.10
CA GLU A 175 -6.29 -11.37 9.39
C GLU A 175 -6.08 -10.69 8.05
N ALA A 176 -4.88 -10.14 7.84
CA ALA A 176 -4.54 -9.55 6.55
C ALA A 176 -4.91 -10.55 5.44
N ALA A 177 -4.59 -11.84 5.63
CA ALA A 177 -4.88 -12.94 4.70
C ALA A 177 -6.36 -13.09 4.28
N SER A 178 -7.32 -12.60 5.07
CA SER A 178 -8.75 -12.66 4.71
C SER A 178 -9.16 -11.58 3.71
N TYR A 179 -8.31 -10.58 3.48
CA TYR A 179 -8.50 -9.63 2.39
C TYR A 179 -8.05 -10.27 1.07
N PRO A 180 -8.77 -10.05 -0.05
CA PRO A 180 -8.23 -10.38 -1.35
C PRO A 180 -6.95 -9.60 -1.62
N GLU A 181 -6.05 -10.18 -2.39
CA GLU A 181 -4.84 -9.48 -2.81
C GLU A 181 -5.24 -8.35 -3.78
N PRO A 182 -4.81 -7.11 -3.52
CA PRO A 182 -5.14 -6.00 -4.42
C PRO A 182 -4.48 -6.23 -5.78
N THR A 183 -5.24 -5.99 -6.86
CA THR A 183 -4.72 -5.95 -8.23
C THR A 183 -4.70 -4.51 -8.72
N LEU A 184 -3.95 -4.19 -9.77
CA LEU A 184 -3.93 -2.83 -10.32
C LEU A 184 -5.30 -2.37 -10.82
N ALA A 185 -6.05 -3.28 -11.45
CA ALA A 185 -7.39 -2.99 -11.92
C ALA A 185 -8.30 -2.65 -10.73
N ALA A 186 -8.31 -3.49 -9.69
CA ALA A 186 -9.09 -3.25 -8.49
C ALA A 186 -8.65 -1.99 -7.73
N ASP A 187 -7.35 -1.71 -7.66
CA ASP A 187 -6.81 -0.54 -6.96
C ASP A 187 -7.17 0.78 -7.66
N SER A 188 -7.31 0.76 -8.98
CA SER A 188 -7.72 1.95 -9.75
C SER A 188 -9.19 2.34 -9.56
N GLU A 189 -10.03 1.37 -9.17
CA GLU A 189 -11.46 1.57 -8.90
C GLU A 189 -11.75 1.69 -7.40
N GLU A 190 -10.70 1.67 -6.58
CA GLU A 190 -10.78 1.73 -5.14
C GLU A 190 -11.46 3.03 -4.68
N GLN A 191 -12.30 2.93 -3.65
CA GLN A 191 -12.88 4.11 -3.00
C GLN A 191 -11.98 4.68 -1.91
N ALA A 192 -12.10 5.98 -1.65
CA ALA A 192 -11.42 6.61 -0.53
C ALA A 192 -11.80 5.91 0.79
N PRO A 193 -10.83 5.63 1.68
CA PRO A 193 -11.11 5.08 3.01
C PRO A 193 -12.04 6.00 3.82
N PRO A 194 -12.83 5.46 4.77
CA PRO A 194 -13.68 6.27 5.62
C PRO A 194 -12.84 7.19 6.54
N PRO A 195 -13.38 8.38 6.90
CA PRO A 195 -12.69 9.30 7.79
C PRO A 195 -12.50 8.68 9.18
N GLY A 196 -11.39 9.02 9.82
CA GLY A 196 -11.01 8.47 11.12
C GLY A 196 -11.50 9.28 12.31
N LYS A 197 -12.79 9.59 12.34
CA LYS A 197 -13.40 10.38 13.41
C LYS A 197 -13.88 9.49 14.55
N LEU A 198 -13.56 9.87 15.77
CA LEU A 198 -14.13 9.29 17.00
C LEU A 198 -14.76 10.40 17.83
N ASN A 199 -15.77 10.06 18.60
CA ASN A 199 -16.39 10.93 19.57
C ASN A 199 -15.97 10.44 20.96
N SER A 200 -15.29 11.29 21.70
CA SER A 200 -15.01 11.08 23.11
C SER A 200 -16.25 11.45 23.92
N ASN A 201 -16.71 10.54 24.77
CA ASN A 201 -17.92 10.71 25.57
C ASN A 201 -17.57 10.67 27.05
N LEU A 202 -17.83 11.78 27.74
CA LEU A 202 -17.80 11.81 29.20
C LEU A 202 -19.14 11.30 29.70
N GLN A 203 -19.11 10.16 30.36
CA GLN A 203 -20.28 9.50 30.88
C GLN A 203 -20.26 9.54 32.41
N VAL A 204 -21.39 9.88 33.02
CA VAL A 204 -21.55 9.89 34.47
C VAL A 204 -22.78 9.08 34.86
N LYS A 205 -22.60 8.17 35.80
CA LYS A 205 -23.67 7.41 36.44
C LYS A 205 -23.65 7.72 37.92
N CYS A 206 -24.84 7.90 38.47
CA CYS A 206 -24.96 8.02 39.92
C CYS A 206 -25.08 6.63 40.50
N VAL A 207 -24.50 6.38 41.66
CA VAL A 207 -24.61 5.07 42.30
C VAL A 207 -25.06 5.32 43.72
N GLU A 208 -26.32 4.97 43.97
CA GLU A 208 -26.93 5.03 45.30
C GLU A 208 -26.35 3.90 46.15
N THR A 209 -25.95 4.20 47.38
CA THR A 209 -25.76 3.19 48.42
C THR A 209 -26.69 3.52 49.58
N GLY A 210 -27.57 2.58 49.95
CA GLY A 210 -28.59 2.80 50.99
C GLY A 210 -29.73 3.72 50.53
N SER A 211 -30.13 4.69 51.37
CA SER A 211 -31.29 5.57 51.16
C SER A 211 -31.00 6.85 50.37
N ALA A 212 -29.90 6.91 49.62
CA ALA A 212 -29.64 8.04 48.74
C ALA A 212 -30.64 8.00 47.58
N SER A 213 -31.38 9.07 47.31
CA SER A 213 -32.21 9.21 46.12
C SER A 213 -31.61 10.27 45.18
N PHE A 214 -31.57 9.98 43.87
CA PHE A 214 -31.17 10.93 42.84
C PHE A 214 -32.32 11.82 42.32
N THR A 215 -33.36 11.96 43.13
CA THR A 215 -34.47 12.89 42.89
C THR A 215 -33.93 14.33 42.94
N ASP A 216 -34.31 15.18 41.99
CA ASP A 216 -33.94 16.60 41.90
C ASP A 216 -32.48 16.93 41.53
N ARG A 217 -31.77 16.02 40.85
CA ARG A 217 -30.37 16.23 40.39
C ARG A 217 -29.37 16.44 41.55
N GLN A 218 -29.65 15.87 42.73
CA GLN A 218 -28.80 15.97 43.91
C GLN A 218 -28.18 14.62 44.28
N LEU A 219 -26.89 14.65 44.66
CA LEU A 219 -26.20 13.48 45.22
C LEU A 219 -26.34 13.49 46.75
N GLY A 220 -27.13 12.55 47.29
CA GLY A 220 -27.29 12.35 48.73
C GLY A 220 -25.98 11.95 49.45
N ASN A 221 -25.99 12.03 50.79
CA ASN A 221 -24.79 11.89 51.63
C ASN A 221 -24.07 10.52 51.54
N SER A 222 -24.72 9.47 51.05
CA SER A 222 -24.14 8.15 50.80
C SER A 222 -24.04 7.80 49.30
N GLY A 223 -24.35 8.76 48.42
CA GLY A 223 -24.24 8.57 46.98
C GLY A 223 -22.80 8.57 46.49
N SER A 224 -22.57 7.96 45.33
CA SER A 224 -21.31 8.06 44.59
C SER A 224 -21.55 8.48 43.14
N LEU A 225 -20.55 9.13 42.56
CA LEU A 225 -20.49 9.41 41.13
C LEU A 225 -19.48 8.47 40.51
N GLU A 226 -19.91 7.73 39.50
CA GLU A 226 -19.05 6.91 38.66
C GLU A 226 -18.94 7.58 37.30
N THR A 227 -17.71 7.84 36.86
CA THR A 227 -17.39 8.52 35.62
C THR A 227 -16.65 7.57 34.69
N ASN A 228 -17.08 7.51 33.44
CA ASN A 228 -16.45 6.76 32.37
C ASN A 228 -16.04 7.72 31.24
N LEU A 229 -15.00 7.34 30.52
CA LEU A 229 -14.62 7.94 29.26
C LEU A 229 -14.69 6.86 28.19
N THR A 230 -15.55 7.03 27.19
CA THR A 230 -15.65 6.10 26.05
C THR A 230 -15.32 6.82 24.75
N PHE A 231 -14.91 6.04 23.75
CA PHE A 231 -14.62 6.52 22.40
C PHE A 231 -15.45 5.73 21.40
N GLU A 232 -16.32 6.41 20.66
CA GLU A 232 -17.30 5.79 19.77
C GLU A 232 -17.24 6.44 18.38
N GLN A 233 -17.52 5.68 17.31
CA GLN A 233 -17.55 6.24 15.95
C GLN A 233 -18.76 7.17 15.75
N ALA A 234 -19.92 6.78 16.29
CA ALA A 234 -21.12 7.58 16.22
C ALA A 234 -21.07 8.71 17.27
N LYS A 235 -21.58 9.89 16.89
CA LYS A 235 -21.76 10.98 17.84
C LYS A 235 -22.90 10.64 18.79
N SER A 236 -22.63 10.67 20.08
CA SER A 236 -23.63 10.35 21.09
C SER A 236 -24.45 11.58 21.48
N THR A 237 -25.73 11.38 21.80
CA THR A 237 -26.63 12.46 22.22
C THR A 237 -26.42 12.78 23.69
N LEU A 238 -26.30 14.06 24.03
CA LEU A 238 -26.20 14.49 25.42
C LEU A 238 -27.47 14.12 26.18
N THR A 239 -27.30 13.62 27.41
CA THR A 239 -28.43 13.26 28.25
C THR A 239 -28.89 14.46 29.06
N THR A 240 -30.13 14.88 28.83
CA THR A 240 -30.74 16.05 29.51
C THR A 240 -31.56 15.67 30.74
N ASP A 241 -31.97 14.40 30.81
CA ASP A 241 -32.98 13.92 31.74
C ASP A 241 -32.33 13.05 32.81
N TRP A 242 -32.46 13.48 34.05
CA TRP A 242 -31.97 12.78 35.24
C TRP A 242 -33.19 12.32 36.02
N ASP A 243 -33.43 11.01 36.00
CA ASP A 243 -34.60 10.37 36.62
C ASP A 243 -34.18 9.35 37.69
N THR A 244 -35.17 8.68 38.27
CA THR A 244 -34.95 7.63 39.26
C THR A 244 -34.17 6.43 38.72
N GLN A 245 -34.01 6.25 37.40
CA GLN A 245 -33.18 5.20 36.79
C GLN A 245 -31.74 5.65 36.55
N SER A 246 -31.37 6.89 36.88
CA SER A 246 -29.99 7.40 36.79
C SER A 246 -28.98 6.61 37.60
N HIS A 247 -29.45 5.73 38.50
CA HIS A 247 -28.60 4.82 39.26
C HIS A 247 -28.17 3.55 38.49
N THR A 248 -28.83 3.21 37.39
CA THR A 248 -28.53 2.02 36.57
C THR A 248 -27.95 2.33 35.20
N LYS A 249 -28.04 3.58 34.72
CA LYS A 249 -27.58 4.01 33.39
C LYS A 249 -26.54 5.12 33.46
N PHE A 250 -25.57 5.08 32.55
CA PHE A 250 -24.65 6.19 32.33
C PHE A 250 -25.33 7.29 31.51
N HIS A 251 -25.14 8.53 31.94
CA HIS A 251 -25.59 9.74 31.27
C HIS A 251 -24.44 10.40 30.55
N ILE A 252 -24.65 10.84 29.30
CA ILE A 252 -23.62 11.48 28.48
C ILE A 252 -23.64 12.98 28.75
N LEU A 253 -22.61 13.48 29.41
CA LEU A 253 -22.50 14.89 29.80
C LEU A 253 -21.84 15.76 28.74
N SER A 254 -20.87 15.21 28.02
CA SER A 254 -20.20 15.92 26.94
C SER A 254 -19.74 14.94 25.87
N THR A 255 -19.77 15.39 24.62
CA THR A 255 -19.23 14.65 23.48
C THR A 255 -18.33 15.60 22.67
N TYR A 256 -17.13 15.15 22.34
CA TYR A 256 -16.20 15.90 21.49
C TYR A 256 -15.66 15.01 20.38
N GLU A 257 -15.75 15.51 19.15
CA GLU A 257 -15.17 14.87 17.98
C GLU A 257 -13.65 15.01 17.99
N LEU A 258 -12.97 13.90 17.76
CA LEU A 258 -11.54 13.75 17.61
C LEU A 258 -11.30 13.25 16.19
N ASP A 259 -10.63 14.06 15.38
CA ASP A 259 -10.14 13.63 14.07
C ASP A 259 -8.66 13.23 14.20
N ILE A 260 -8.44 11.93 14.30
CA ILE A 260 -7.10 11.37 14.57
C ILE A 260 -6.37 11.06 13.26
N LEU A 261 -7.13 10.81 12.20
CA LEU A 261 -6.56 10.54 10.89
C LEU A 261 -6.25 11.82 10.13
N GLY A 262 -7.06 12.86 10.30
CA GLY A 262 -7.07 14.01 9.41
C GLY A 262 -7.13 13.54 7.95
N ASP A 263 -6.28 14.11 7.11
CA ASP A 263 -6.23 13.77 5.68
C ASP A 263 -5.32 12.58 5.34
N ASN A 264 -4.68 11.93 6.32
CA ASN A 264 -3.65 10.91 6.05
C ASN A 264 -4.17 9.73 5.20
N ALA A 265 -5.39 9.26 5.48
CA ALA A 265 -5.97 8.14 4.73
C ALA A 265 -6.36 8.54 3.30
N THR A 266 -6.90 9.75 3.13
CA THR A 266 -7.23 10.32 1.81
C THR A 266 -5.96 10.55 0.98
N GLU A 267 -4.92 11.11 1.59
CA GLU A 267 -3.65 11.37 0.92
C GLU A 267 -2.92 10.08 0.54
N ALA A 268 -2.90 9.08 1.43
CA ALA A 268 -2.38 7.76 1.11
C ALA A 268 -3.15 7.13 -0.08
N HIS A 269 -4.48 7.20 -0.05
CA HIS A 269 -5.31 6.71 -1.15
C HIS A 269 -4.99 7.40 -2.48
N ARG A 270 -4.89 8.73 -2.48
CA ARG A 270 -4.54 9.54 -3.66
C ARG A 270 -3.16 9.19 -4.22
N GLN A 271 -2.15 9.05 -3.35
CA GLN A 271 -0.80 8.70 -3.78
C GLN A 271 -0.73 7.29 -4.39
N LEU A 272 -1.47 6.33 -3.83
CA LEU A 272 -1.55 4.97 -4.38
C LEU A 272 -2.24 4.97 -5.77
N GLN A 273 -3.32 5.73 -5.94
CA GLN A 273 -3.95 5.90 -7.27
C GLN A 273 -3.02 6.56 -8.28
N ALA A 274 -2.23 7.56 -7.86
CA ALA A 274 -1.24 8.19 -8.72
C ALA A 274 -0.16 7.20 -9.18
N LEU A 275 0.28 6.27 -8.32
CA LEU A 275 1.20 5.21 -8.73
C LEU A 275 0.59 4.30 -9.81
N ALA A 276 -0.70 3.97 -9.69
CA ALA A 276 -1.42 3.19 -10.70
C ALA A 276 -1.44 3.88 -12.07
N ALA A 277 -1.69 5.20 -12.07
CA ALA A 277 -1.93 5.99 -13.27
C ALA A 277 -0.65 6.49 -13.94
N GLU A 278 0.30 7.02 -13.16
CA GLU A 278 1.42 7.84 -13.64
C GLU A 278 2.77 7.09 -13.63
N HIS A 279 2.92 6.09 -12.77
CA HIS A 279 4.19 5.40 -12.54
C HIS A 279 4.15 3.95 -13.02
N LYS A 280 3.70 3.77 -14.27
CA LYS A 280 3.66 2.46 -14.91
C LYS A 280 5.07 1.93 -15.17
N LEU A 281 5.27 0.66 -14.84
CA LEU A 281 6.52 -0.07 -15.01
C LEU A 281 6.41 -1.10 -16.15
N ASP A 282 5.60 -0.80 -17.17
CA ASP A 282 5.21 -1.76 -18.21
C ASP A 282 6.43 -2.25 -19.01
N SER A 283 7.40 -1.35 -19.27
CA SER A 283 8.63 -1.72 -19.98
C SER A 283 9.52 -2.65 -19.16
N CYS A 284 9.42 -2.58 -17.83
CA CYS A 284 10.18 -3.45 -16.93
C CYS A 284 9.63 -4.87 -16.84
N ASN A 285 8.40 -5.12 -17.29
CA ASN A 285 7.81 -6.47 -17.31
C ASN A 285 8.19 -7.24 -18.59
N LYS A 286 8.93 -6.62 -19.50
CA LYS A 286 9.35 -7.22 -20.77
C LYS A 286 10.68 -7.95 -20.60
N ASP A 287 10.66 -9.25 -20.84
CA ASP A 287 11.87 -10.09 -20.89
C ASP A 287 12.51 -9.96 -22.27
N ILE A 288 13.77 -9.50 -22.33
CA ILE A 288 14.51 -9.33 -23.60
C ILE A 288 15.03 -10.66 -24.18
N SER A 289 14.78 -11.79 -23.53
CA SER A 289 15.00 -13.11 -24.11
C SER A 289 13.82 -13.59 -24.96
N ASP A 290 12.69 -12.88 -24.90
CA ASP A 290 11.49 -13.16 -25.69
C ASP A 290 11.44 -12.21 -26.91
N TYR A 291 11.44 -12.80 -28.11
CA TYR A 291 11.35 -12.06 -29.36
C TYR A 291 10.15 -11.12 -29.42
N THR A 292 9.00 -11.52 -28.88
CA THR A 292 7.76 -10.73 -28.95
C THR A 292 7.86 -9.41 -28.20
N ASN A 293 8.72 -9.36 -27.17
CA ASN A 293 8.99 -8.15 -26.41
C ASN A 293 9.94 -7.21 -27.15
N ILE A 294 10.85 -7.75 -27.97
CA ILE A 294 11.93 -7.03 -28.66
C ILE A 294 11.47 -6.51 -30.03
N ALA A 295 10.74 -7.33 -30.79
CA ALA A 295 10.32 -6.98 -32.13
C ALA A 295 9.45 -5.72 -32.11
N GLY A 296 9.78 -4.74 -32.95
CA GLY A 296 9.06 -3.47 -33.03
C GLY A 296 9.39 -2.45 -31.92
N GLN A 297 10.43 -2.67 -31.11
CA GLN A 297 10.91 -1.65 -30.18
C GLN A 297 11.94 -0.74 -30.85
N GLY A 298 11.84 0.57 -30.61
CA GLY A 298 12.76 1.57 -31.15
C GLY A 298 12.86 1.51 -32.67
N ASP A 299 14.08 1.62 -33.20
CA ASP A 299 14.38 1.59 -34.64
C ASP A 299 14.58 0.16 -35.18
N TRP A 300 13.89 -0.83 -34.62
CA TRP A 300 13.99 -2.25 -34.98
C TRP A 300 14.01 -2.47 -36.51
N ASP A 301 13.05 -1.87 -37.23
CA ASP A 301 12.93 -2.06 -38.67
C ASP A 301 14.13 -1.49 -39.45
N LEU A 302 14.68 -0.35 -39.02
CA LEU A 302 15.86 0.25 -39.64
C LEU A 302 17.10 -0.63 -39.39
N PHE A 303 17.28 -1.13 -38.18
CA PHE A 303 18.40 -2.02 -37.87
C PHE A 303 18.27 -3.38 -38.56
N ALA A 304 17.06 -3.92 -38.66
CA ALA A 304 16.80 -5.14 -39.42
C ALA A 304 17.12 -4.95 -40.91
N LEU A 305 16.73 -3.80 -41.49
CA LEU A 305 17.07 -3.43 -42.87
C LEU A 305 18.59 -3.34 -43.09
N LYS A 306 19.31 -2.70 -42.16
CA LYS A 306 20.78 -2.57 -42.26
C LYS A 306 21.49 -3.91 -42.10
N ALA A 307 21.16 -4.66 -41.06
CA ALA A 307 21.92 -5.83 -40.66
C ALA A 307 21.52 -7.10 -41.43
N LEU A 308 20.22 -7.36 -41.56
CA LEU A 308 19.73 -8.60 -42.19
C LEU A 308 19.76 -8.52 -43.72
N LEU A 309 19.50 -7.33 -44.28
CA LEU A 309 19.47 -7.11 -45.73
C LEU A 309 20.72 -6.42 -46.27
N GLY A 310 21.70 -6.09 -45.41
CA GLY A 310 22.96 -5.48 -45.81
C GLY A 310 22.85 -4.04 -46.34
N LYS A 311 21.73 -3.35 -46.10
CA LYS A 311 21.50 -1.97 -46.59
C LYS A 311 22.05 -0.93 -45.60
N THR A 312 23.35 -0.96 -45.34
CA THR A 312 24.01 -0.19 -44.27
C THR A 312 23.81 1.33 -44.36
N GLU A 313 23.76 1.87 -45.58
CA GLU A 313 23.65 3.32 -45.87
C GLU A 313 22.24 3.90 -45.68
N LYS A 314 21.23 3.09 -45.39
CA LYS A 314 19.85 3.59 -45.21
C LYS A 314 19.71 4.38 -43.92
N GLU A 315 18.96 5.47 -43.93
CA GLU A 315 18.64 6.25 -42.73
C GLU A 315 17.15 6.17 -42.34
N SER A 316 16.32 5.57 -43.19
CA SER A 316 14.89 5.41 -42.99
C SER A 316 14.38 4.13 -43.67
N THR A 317 13.22 3.65 -43.21
CA THR A 317 12.46 2.52 -43.78
C THR A 317 11.43 2.96 -44.83
N THR A 318 11.32 4.26 -45.11
CA THR A 318 10.39 4.78 -46.13
C THR A 318 10.59 4.11 -47.49
N GLY A 319 9.52 3.56 -48.06
CA GLY A 319 9.53 2.86 -49.34
C GLY A 319 9.93 1.37 -49.29
N GLU A 320 10.23 0.84 -48.10
CA GLU A 320 10.57 -0.56 -47.88
C GLU A 320 9.36 -1.28 -47.24
N THR A 321 8.53 -1.95 -48.04
CA THR A 321 7.34 -2.67 -47.55
C THR A 321 7.55 -4.18 -47.53
N GLY A 322 7.39 -4.81 -46.37
CA GLY A 322 7.30 -6.27 -46.20
C GLY A 322 8.60 -7.06 -46.32
N ILE A 323 9.66 -6.49 -46.91
CA ILE A 323 10.95 -7.18 -47.10
C ILE A 323 11.68 -7.39 -45.77
N GLN A 324 11.65 -6.42 -44.84
CA GLN A 324 12.20 -6.63 -43.50
C GLN A 324 11.47 -7.73 -42.71
N ASN A 325 10.17 -7.93 -42.93
CA ASN A 325 9.41 -8.99 -42.26
C ASN A 325 9.83 -10.38 -42.75
N ALA A 326 10.08 -10.54 -44.05
CA ALA A 326 10.60 -11.79 -44.61
C ALA A 326 12.02 -12.09 -44.10
N ALA A 327 12.89 -11.08 -44.05
CA ALA A 327 14.25 -11.22 -43.52
C ALA A 327 14.24 -11.56 -42.01
N ALA A 328 13.38 -10.90 -41.23
CA ALA A 328 13.17 -11.21 -39.82
C ALA A 328 12.62 -12.63 -39.62
N ALA A 329 11.66 -13.06 -40.45
CA ALA A 329 11.14 -14.44 -40.40
C ALA A 329 12.21 -15.48 -40.76
N ALA A 330 13.11 -15.19 -41.70
CA ALA A 330 14.24 -16.08 -42.01
C ALA A 330 15.26 -16.13 -40.87
N ALA A 331 15.54 -15.00 -40.22
CA ALA A 331 16.50 -14.90 -39.13
C ALA A 331 15.99 -15.52 -37.81
N TYR A 332 14.73 -15.25 -37.46
CA TYR A 332 14.16 -15.52 -36.13
C TYR A 332 12.99 -16.49 -36.15
N GLY A 333 12.57 -16.95 -37.33
CA GLY A 333 11.34 -17.73 -37.50
C GLY A 333 10.12 -16.82 -37.57
N THR A 334 9.03 -17.30 -38.20
CA THR A 334 7.76 -16.58 -38.21
C THR A 334 7.32 -16.31 -36.77
N GLY A 335 7.14 -15.04 -36.42
CA GLY A 335 6.80 -14.62 -35.05
C GLY A 335 7.87 -14.91 -33.99
N GLY A 336 9.13 -15.15 -34.37
CA GLY A 336 10.20 -15.45 -33.41
C GLY A 336 10.31 -16.91 -32.99
N THR A 337 9.61 -17.83 -33.66
CA THR A 337 9.56 -19.26 -33.31
C THR A 337 10.92 -19.96 -33.22
N THR A 338 11.96 -19.44 -33.87
CA THR A 338 13.33 -19.99 -33.81
C THR A 338 14.33 -19.03 -33.16
N PHE A 339 13.88 -17.88 -32.63
CA PHE A 339 14.73 -16.88 -31.99
C PHE A 339 15.64 -17.48 -30.91
N THR A 340 15.07 -18.33 -30.05
CA THR A 340 15.83 -18.97 -28.97
C THR A 340 17.01 -19.80 -29.49
N THR A 341 16.82 -20.53 -30.60
CA THR A 341 17.83 -21.44 -31.15
C THR A 341 18.81 -20.72 -32.08
N ASN A 342 18.33 -19.75 -32.84
CA ASN A 342 19.12 -19.04 -33.85
C ASN A 342 19.91 -17.87 -33.28
N VAL A 343 19.51 -17.33 -32.13
CA VAL A 343 20.09 -16.12 -31.54
C VAL A 343 20.40 -16.33 -30.05
N TRP A 344 19.40 -16.61 -29.22
CA TRP A 344 19.56 -16.53 -27.76
C TRP A 344 20.54 -17.56 -27.17
N LYS A 345 20.55 -18.79 -27.71
CA LYS A 345 21.42 -19.89 -27.23
C LYS A 345 22.75 -20.01 -27.99
N LYS A 346 23.02 -19.14 -28.97
CA LYS A 346 24.24 -19.15 -29.79
C LYS A 346 25.35 -18.36 -29.10
#